data_AF-A0A1V4WQD2-F1
#
_entry.id   AF-A0A1V4WQD2-F1
#
_cell.length_a   1.000
_cell.length_b   1.000
_cell.length_c   1.000
_cell.angle_alpha   90.00
_cell.angle_beta   90.00
_cell.angle_gamma   90.00
#
_symmetry.space_group_name_H-M   'P 1'
#
loop_
_entity.id
_entity.type
_entity.pdbx_description
1 polymer ?
#
loop_
_entity_poly.entity_id
_entity_poly.type
_entity_poly.pdbx_seq_one_letter_code
_entity_poly.pdbx_strand_id
1 'polypeptide(L)'
;MPCYIDSLGNYYTGDKIHWQDQEVPERPSPYYRWAEGSWAFDRDAWLNADIRPERDRLLDEVDLKYCNAEKWGVMTSGEKDLWKTYKQALRDLPETIDPEDQLWPEMPA
;
A
#
# COMPACT_ATOMS: atom_id res chain seq x y z
N MET A 1 -12.60 17.88 17.70
CA MET A 1 -11.65 19.00 17.58
C MET A 1 -11.74 19.52 16.16
N PRO A 2 -11.62 20.84 15.92
CA PRO A 2 -11.64 21.35 14.55
C PRO A 2 -10.41 20.86 13.77
N CYS A 3 -10.58 20.74 12.45
CA CYS A 3 -9.56 20.26 11.53
C CYS A 3 -9.36 21.29 10.43
N TYR A 4 -8.11 21.43 9.99
CA TYR A 4 -7.72 22.47 9.05
C TYR A 4 -6.76 21.94 7.99
N ILE A 5 -6.73 22.65 6.86
CA ILE A 5 -5.74 22.48 5.81
C ILE A 5 -5.04 23.80 5.56
N ASP A 6 -3.71 23.76 5.58
CA ASP A 6 -2.89 24.94 5.31
C ASP A 6 -2.80 25.26 3.80
N SER A 7 -2.17 26.39 3.45
CA SER A 7 -1.96 26.79 2.06
C SER A 7 -1.08 25.83 1.24
N LEU A 8 -0.39 24.89 1.89
CA LEU A 8 0.44 23.86 1.27
C LEU A 8 -0.31 22.54 1.10
N GLY A 9 -1.55 22.44 1.60
CA GLY A 9 -2.37 21.22 1.54
C GLY A 9 -2.16 20.26 2.72
N ASN A 10 -1.42 20.67 3.77
CA ASN A 10 -1.19 19.81 4.93
C ASN A 10 -2.40 19.84 5.86
N TYR A 11 -2.87 18.64 6.24
CA TYR A 11 -3.93 18.46 7.22
C TYR A 11 -3.39 18.50 8.66
N TYR A 12 -4.10 19.21 9.55
CA TYR A 12 -3.83 19.19 10.98
C TYR A 12 -5.11 19.36 11.82
N THR A 13 -5.02 19.00 13.10
CA THR A 13 -6.12 19.11 14.08
C THR A 13 -5.72 20.02 15.22
N GLY A 14 -6.64 20.81 15.76
CA GLY A 14 -6.35 21.74 16.87
C GLY A 14 -6.86 23.13 16.55
N ASP A 15 -6.19 24.15 17.07
CA ASP A 15 -6.55 25.55 16.80
C ASP A 15 -6.06 25.99 15.42
N LYS A 16 -6.79 26.92 14.79
CA LYS A 16 -6.40 27.52 13.51
C LYS A 16 -5.06 28.25 13.65
N ILE A 17 -4.04 27.80 12.92
CA ILE A 17 -2.67 28.30 13.03
C ILE A 17 -2.46 29.55 12.16
N HIS A 18 -2.98 29.56 10.93
CA HIS A 18 -2.86 30.68 9.99
C HIS A 18 -4.21 31.14 9.47
N TRP A 19 -4.32 32.43 9.15
CA TRP A 19 -5.59 33.04 8.70
C TRP A 19 -6.12 32.44 7.38
N GLN A 20 -5.23 31.94 6.51
CA GLN A 20 -5.55 31.32 5.22
C GLN A 20 -6.03 29.87 5.36
N ASP A 21 -5.89 29.26 6.54
CA ASP A 21 -6.19 27.85 6.69
C ASP A 21 -7.69 27.60 6.53
N GLN A 22 -8.00 26.56 5.77
CA GLN A 22 -9.35 26.15 5.48
C GLN A 22 -9.81 25.17 6.55
N GLU A 23 -10.94 25.46 7.20
CA GLU A 23 -11.60 24.48 8.06
C GLU A 23 -12.22 23.37 7.22
N VAL A 24 -11.97 22.12 7.61
CA VAL A 24 -12.41 20.92 6.89
C VAL A 24 -13.01 19.89 7.87
N PRO A 25 -13.84 18.96 7.41
CA PRO A 25 -14.23 17.79 8.19
C PRO A 25 -13.01 16.95 8.59
N GLU A 26 -13.18 16.09 9.59
CA GLU A 26 -12.17 15.12 9.98
C GLU A 26 -11.76 14.24 8.79
N ARG A 27 -10.45 14.04 8.64
CA ARG A 27 -9.91 13.25 7.54
C ARG A 27 -10.16 11.75 7.78
N PRO A 28 -10.81 11.02 6.86
CA PRO A 28 -11.13 9.60 7.06
C PRO A 28 -9.89 8.71 7.24
N SER A 29 -8.86 8.92 6.43
CA SER A 29 -7.57 8.23 6.57
C SER A 29 -6.43 9.07 5.96
N PRO A 30 -5.16 8.75 6.23
CA PRO A 30 -4.01 9.45 5.65
C PRO A 30 -3.97 9.47 4.12
N TYR A 31 -4.69 8.55 3.47
CA TYR A 31 -4.78 8.41 2.02
C TYR A 31 -5.89 9.24 1.40
N TYR A 32 -6.58 10.09 2.17
CA TYR A 32 -7.53 11.05 1.62
C TYR A 32 -6.85 12.41 1.49
N ARG A 33 -7.03 13.02 0.31
CA ARG A 33 -6.64 14.40 0.05
C ARG A 33 -7.89 15.26 -0.09
N TRP A 34 -7.80 16.51 0.37
CA TRP A 34 -8.89 17.45 0.21
C TRP A 34 -8.83 18.05 -1.18
N ALA A 35 -9.90 17.89 -1.94
CA ALA A 35 -10.03 18.44 -3.28
C ALA A 35 -11.48 18.86 -3.52
N GLU A 36 -11.65 20.04 -4.12
CA GLU A 36 -12.98 20.53 -4.55
C GLU A 36 -14.02 20.58 -3.42
N GLY A 37 -13.59 20.80 -2.17
CA GLY A 37 -14.48 20.87 -1.01
C GLY A 37 -14.92 19.53 -0.43
N SER A 38 -14.25 18.43 -0.79
CA SER A 38 -14.50 17.11 -0.21
C SER A 38 -13.22 16.27 -0.06
N TRP A 39 -13.29 15.22 0.76
CA TRP A 39 -12.23 14.24 0.88
C TRP A 39 -12.28 13.26 -0.30
N ALA A 40 -11.21 13.22 -1.09
CA ALA A 40 -11.04 12.27 -2.19
C ALA A 40 -9.96 11.25 -1.83
N PHE A 41 -10.27 9.97 -2.03
CA PHE A 41 -9.29 8.90 -1.83
C PHE A 41 -8.17 9.00 -2.87
N ASP A 42 -6.94 9.02 -2.39
CA ASP A 42 -5.71 9.03 -3.17
C ASP A 42 -5.15 7.61 -3.25
N ARG A 43 -5.51 6.92 -4.33
CA ARG A 43 -5.08 5.54 -4.57
C ARG A 43 -3.56 5.43 -4.64
N ASP A 44 -2.88 6.40 -5.24
CA ASP A 44 -1.42 6.32 -5.39
C ASP A 44 -0.70 6.52 -4.05
N ALA A 45 -1.21 7.42 -3.19
CA ALA A 45 -0.68 7.56 -1.83
C ALA A 45 -0.81 6.25 -1.05
N TRP A 46 -1.98 5.61 -1.10
CA TRP A 46 -2.22 4.31 -0.46
C TRP A 46 -1.33 3.19 -1.03
N LEU A 47 -1.24 3.06 -2.36
CA LEU A 47 -0.39 2.06 -3.00
C LEU A 47 1.09 2.23 -2.62
N ASN A 48 1.58 3.47 -2.55
CA ASN A 48 2.97 3.76 -2.21
C ASN A 48 3.29 3.54 -0.74
N ALA A 49 2.34 3.81 0.15
CA ALA A 49 2.55 3.70 1.59
C ALA A 49 2.40 2.26 2.10
N ASP A 50 1.41 1.51 1.58
CA ASP A 50 1.05 0.21 2.15
C ASP A 50 1.34 -0.94 1.19
N ILE A 51 0.83 -0.86 -0.05
CA ILE A 51 0.77 -2.04 -0.94
C ILE A 51 2.13 -2.36 -1.57
N ARG A 52 2.81 -1.38 -2.17
CA ARG A 52 4.11 -1.59 -2.81
C ARG A 52 5.17 -2.02 -1.79
N PRO A 53 5.26 -1.41 -0.58
CA PRO A 53 6.18 -1.87 0.45
C PRO A 53 5.90 -3.29 0.94
N GLU A 54 4.63 -3.67 1.15
CA GLU A 54 4.29 -5.04 1.57
C GLU A 54 4.58 -6.07 0.48
N ARG A 55 4.28 -5.74 -0.78
CA ARG A 55 4.68 -6.58 -1.93
C ARG A 55 6.20 -6.81 -1.93
N ASP A 56 6.97 -5.75 -1.77
CA ASP A 56 8.44 -5.83 -1.81
C ASP A 56 8.96 -6.65 -0.62
N ARG A 57 8.39 -6.46 0.58
CA ARG A 57 8.70 -7.27 1.76
C ARG A 57 8.41 -8.76 1.53
N LEU A 58 7.27 -9.10 0.93
CA LEU A 58 6.88 -10.48 0.64
C LEU A 58 7.79 -11.09 -0.43
N LEU A 59 8.13 -10.35 -1.49
CA LEU A 59 9.07 -10.82 -2.52
C LEU A 59 10.46 -11.07 -1.93
N ASP A 60 10.96 -10.17 -1.08
CA ASP A 60 12.24 -10.33 -0.39
C ASP A 60 12.23 -11.55 0.54
N GLU A 61 11.16 -11.72 1.31
CA GLU A 61 11.00 -12.88 2.19
C GLU A 61 11.01 -14.20 1.41
N VAL A 62 10.33 -14.25 0.26
CA VAL A 62 10.33 -15.42 -0.64
C VAL A 62 11.75 -15.72 -1.10
N ASP A 63 12.43 -14.74 -1.65
CA ASP A 63 13.75 -14.95 -2.25
C ASP A 63 14.81 -15.28 -1.19
N LEU A 64 14.71 -14.73 0.03
CA LEU A 64 15.63 -15.03 1.12
C LEU A 64 15.37 -16.39 1.78
N LYS A 65 14.11 -16.71 2.09
CA LYS A 65 13.78 -17.88 2.92
C LYS A 65 13.40 -19.11 2.12
N TYR A 66 12.77 -18.97 0.95
CA TYR A 66 12.15 -20.10 0.24
C TYR A 66 12.79 -20.38 -1.10
N CYS A 67 13.12 -19.33 -1.86
CA CYS A 67 13.67 -19.42 -3.22
C CYS A 67 15.15 -19.01 -3.30
N ASN A 68 15.89 -19.07 -2.19
CA ASN A 68 17.33 -18.82 -2.21
C ASN A 68 18.06 -19.89 -3.06
N ALA A 69 19.31 -19.61 -3.45
CA ALA A 69 20.05 -20.45 -4.39
C ALA A 69 20.16 -21.92 -3.95
N GLU A 70 20.34 -22.18 -2.65
CA GLU A 70 20.47 -23.54 -2.10
C GLU A 70 19.17 -24.32 -2.23
N LYS A 71 18.04 -23.72 -1.79
CA LYS A 71 16.71 -24.34 -1.90
C LYS A 71 16.27 -24.48 -3.35
N TRP A 72 16.50 -23.44 -4.15
CA TRP A 72 16.17 -23.44 -5.57
C TRP A 72 16.94 -24.53 -6.33
N GLY A 73 18.18 -24.82 -5.96
CA GLY A 73 18.99 -25.88 -6.59
C GLY A 73 18.36 -27.27 -6.45
N VAL A 74 17.71 -27.55 -5.33
CA VAL A 74 17.14 -28.87 -5.02
C VAL A 74 15.64 -29.01 -5.36
N MET A 75 14.95 -27.90 -5.61
CA MET A 75 13.54 -27.89 -6.01
C MET A 75 13.33 -28.55 -7.39
N THR A 76 12.25 -29.32 -7.48
CA THR A 76 11.68 -29.84 -8.72
C THR A 76 11.18 -28.71 -9.62
N SER A 77 10.97 -29.01 -10.91
CA SER A 77 10.38 -28.05 -11.84
C SER A 77 8.98 -27.59 -11.39
N GLY A 78 8.17 -28.51 -10.85
CA GLY A 78 6.83 -28.19 -10.36
C GLY A 78 6.84 -27.19 -9.20
N GLU A 79 7.71 -27.41 -8.20
CA GLU A 79 7.86 -26.47 -7.08
C GLU A 79 8.35 -25.09 -7.56
N LYS A 80 9.32 -25.05 -8.48
CA LYS A 80 9.79 -23.80 -9.08
C LYS A 80 8.69 -23.03 -9.78
N ASP A 81 7.80 -23.73 -10.49
CA ASP A 81 6.70 -23.10 -11.21
C ASP A 81 5.62 -22.57 -10.25
N LEU A 82 5.33 -23.26 -9.15
CA LEU A 82 4.45 -22.74 -8.09
C LEU A 82 5.00 -21.42 -7.51
N TRP A 83 6.30 -21.38 -7.17
CA TRP A 83 6.93 -20.17 -6.65
C TRP A 83 6.99 -19.02 -7.66
N LYS A 84 7.21 -19.31 -8.96
CA LYS A 84 7.13 -18.28 -10.01
C LYS A 84 5.73 -17.70 -10.11
N THR A 85 4.70 -18.55 -10.12
CA THR A 85 3.31 -18.12 -10.17
C THR A 85 2.96 -17.25 -8.97
N TYR A 86 3.33 -17.67 -7.76
CA TYR A 86 3.13 -16.89 -6.54
C TYR A 86 3.81 -15.51 -6.63
N LYS A 87 5.09 -15.47 -7.01
CA LYS A 87 5.82 -14.20 -7.17
C LYS A 87 5.26 -13.32 -8.27
N GLN A 88 4.64 -13.88 -9.30
CA GLN A 88 3.95 -13.09 -10.33
C GLN A 88 2.65 -12.50 -9.77
N ALA A 89 1.84 -13.30 -9.08
CA ALA A 89 0.62 -12.82 -8.44
C ALA A 89 0.88 -11.65 -7.47
N LEU A 90 1.97 -11.70 -6.69
CA LEU A 90 2.39 -10.56 -5.86
C LEU A 90 2.69 -9.29 -6.67
N ARG A 91 3.32 -9.42 -7.84
CA ARG A 91 3.66 -8.28 -8.71
C ARG A 91 2.45 -7.67 -9.39
N ASP A 92 1.42 -8.47 -9.64
CA ASP A 92 0.18 -8.03 -10.29
C ASP A 92 -0.74 -7.26 -9.32
N LEU A 93 -0.63 -7.51 -8.01
CA LEU A 93 -1.53 -6.94 -7.00
C LEU A 93 -1.63 -5.41 -6.97
N PRO A 94 -0.56 -4.60 -7.08
CA PRO A 94 -0.71 -3.14 -7.06
C PRO A 94 -1.71 -2.59 -8.09
N GLU A 95 -1.94 -3.32 -9.18
CA GLU A 95 -2.89 -2.94 -10.23
C GLU A 95 -4.32 -3.40 -9.92
N THR A 96 -4.49 -4.54 -9.26
CA THR A 96 -5.79 -5.23 -9.09
C THR A 96 -6.33 -5.24 -7.66
N ILE A 97 -5.54 -4.81 -6.67
CA ILE A 97 -5.91 -4.86 -5.26
C ILE A 97 -7.03 -3.87 -4.93
N ASP A 98 -8.02 -4.37 -4.18
CA ASP A 98 -9.13 -3.59 -3.66
C ASP A 98 -8.70 -2.89 -2.34
N PRO A 99 -8.89 -1.57 -2.22
CA PRO A 99 -8.65 -0.86 -0.97
C PRO A 99 -9.46 -1.38 0.22
N GLU A 100 -10.67 -1.91 -0.01
CA GLU A 100 -11.58 -2.40 1.02
C GLU A 100 -11.35 -3.88 1.36
N ASP A 101 -10.78 -4.66 0.42
CA ASP A 101 -10.54 -6.09 0.57
C ASP A 101 -9.14 -6.48 0.04
N GLN A 102 -8.12 -6.18 0.84
CA GLN A 102 -6.72 -6.37 0.50
C GLN A 102 -6.31 -7.86 0.60
N LEU A 103 -6.58 -8.62 -0.45
CA LEU A 103 -6.24 -10.04 -0.51
C LEU A 103 -4.85 -10.27 -1.12
N TRP A 104 -3.96 -10.86 -0.32
CA TRP A 104 -2.65 -11.34 -0.77
C TRP A 104 -2.73 -12.80 -1.24
N PRO A 105 -1.97 -13.21 -2.27
CA PRO A 105 -1.91 -14.61 -2.66
C PRO A 105 -1.40 -15.46 -1.50
N GLU A 106 -1.88 -16.70 -1.43
CA GLU A 106 -1.38 -17.66 -0.46
C GLU A 106 -0.02 -18.23 -0.89
N MET A 107 0.87 -18.36 0.09
CA MET A 107 2.20 -18.90 -0.13
C MET A 107 2.12 -20.40 -0.49
N PRO A 108 2.91 -20.88 -1.48
CA PRO A 108 3.02 -22.30 -1.78
C PRO A 108 3.52 -23.12 -0.58
N ALA A 109 3.06 -24.38 -0.49
CA ALA A 109 3.52 -25.36 0.49
C ALA A 109 4.91 -25.92 0.18
#